data_AF-A0A7S4VSM8-F1
#
_entry.id   AF-A0A7S4VSM8-F1
#
_cell.length_a   1.000
_cell.length_b   1.000
_cell.length_c   1.000
_cell.angle_alpha   90.00
_cell.angle_beta   90.00
_cell.angle_gamma   90.00
#
_symmetry.space_group_name_H-M   'P 1'
#
loop_
_entity.id
_entity.type
_entity.pdbx_description
1 polymer ?
#
loop_
_entity_poly.entity_id
_entity_poly.type
_entity_poly.pdbx_seq_one_letter_code
_entity_poly.pdbx_strand_id
1 'polypeptide(L)'
;MMNQNGINYILAVDKIRVMMHRETATYSCSGSYLNQVIGEDWRLKVCKWAYNVVDHFEFDRNAATMAISYLDRFMNSTYSSGLHVSKKCFQLSAIACILIAIKVEGRKKKGKQITIYTLADLSRGVFSAESIRKMEE
;
A
#
# COMPACT_ATOMS: atom_id res chain seq x y z
N MET A 1 34.24 -28.78 9.81
CA MET A 1 33.32 -28.58 8.66
C MET A 1 31.92 -28.44 9.24
N MET A 2 31.25 -27.29 9.07
CA MET A 2 29.87 -27.12 9.55
C MET A 2 28.94 -27.99 8.69
N ASN A 3 28.04 -28.73 9.32
CA ASN A 3 27.09 -29.58 8.60
C ASN A 3 26.11 -28.70 7.79
N GLN A 4 25.54 -29.25 6.72
CA GLN A 4 24.60 -28.55 5.83
C GLN A 4 23.43 -27.93 6.60
N ASN A 5 23.01 -28.56 7.70
CA ASN A 5 21.90 -28.11 8.55
C ASN A 5 22.27 -26.84 9.36
N GLY A 6 23.51 -26.72 9.82
CA GLY A 6 24.04 -25.57 10.53
C GLY A 6 24.20 -24.36 9.62
N ILE A 7 24.62 -24.58 8.36
CA ILE A 7 24.68 -23.52 7.34
C ILE A 7 23.27 -23.02 7.00
N ASN A 8 22.30 -23.92 6.80
CA ASN A 8 20.90 -23.55 6.54
C ASN A 8 20.27 -22.78 7.72
N TYR A 9 20.59 -23.18 8.95
CA TYR A 9 20.12 -22.48 10.16
C TYR A 9 20.65 -21.04 10.24
N ILE A 10 21.96 -20.84 10.03
CA ILE A 10 22.58 -19.50 10.05
C ILE A 10 21.96 -18.60 8.98
N LEU A 11 21.84 -19.12 7.75
CA LEU A 11 21.20 -18.38 6.65
C LEU A 11 19.73 -18.03 6.96
N ALA A 12 18.99 -18.91 7.61
CA ALA A 12 17.62 -18.64 8.02
C ALA A 12 17.56 -17.53 9.09
N VAL A 13 18.44 -17.59 10.09
CA VAL A 13 18.53 -16.57 11.15
C VAL A 13 18.90 -15.20 10.57
N ASP A 14 19.88 -15.14 9.67
CA ASP A 14 20.27 -13.88 9.02
C ASP A 14 19.13 -13.31 8.17
N LYS A 15 18.42 -14.16 7.44
CA LYS A 15 17.24 -13.75 6.66
C LYS A 15 16.15 -13.16 7.56
N ILE A 16 15.84 -13.81 8.68
CA ILE A 16 14.85 -13.32 9.64
C ILE A 16 15.31 -11.99 10.23
N ARG A 17 16.58 -11.86 10.60
CA ARG A 17 17.12 -10.60 11.15
C ARG A 17 16.97 -9.45 10.17
N VAL A 18 17.28 -9.68 8.89
CA VAL A 18 17.10 -8.67 7.83
C VAL A 18 15.62 -8.32 7.64
N MET A 19 14.72 -9.31 7.63
CA MET A 19 13.27 -9.07 7.50
C MET A 19 12.73 -8.25 8.68
N MET A 20 13.09 -8.62 9.91
CA MET A 20 12.71 -7.90 11.12
C MET A 20 13.25 -6.46 11.12
N HIS A 21 14.48 -6.24 10.64
CA HIS A 21 15.02 -4.89 10.53
C HIS A 21 14.21 -4.03 9.54
N ARG A 22 13.75 -4.60 8.41
CA ARG A 22 12.89 -3.88 7.46
C ARG A 22 11.54 -3.52 8.07
N GLU A 23 10.93 -4.43 8.81
CA GLU A 23 9.65 -4.18 9.48
C GLU A 23 9.75 -3.08 10.55
N THR A 24 10.85 -3.07 11.31
CA THR A 24 11.04 -2.13 12.42
C THR A 24 11.55 -0.76 11.99
N ALA A 25 12.37 -0.68 10.94
CA ALA A 25 13.02 0.56 10.52
C ALA A 25 12.37 1.23 9.30
N THR A 26 11.76 0.45 8.39
CA THR A 26 11.28 0.97 7.10
C THR A 26 9.77 0.91 6.96
N TYR A 27 9.16 -0.19 7.41
CA TYR A 27 7.72 -0.43 7.31
C TYR A 27 6.94 -0.11 8.59
N SER A 28 7.62 0.40 9.61
CA SER A 28 7.00 0.81 10.86
C SER A 28 6.04 1.98 10.66
N CYS A 29 4.81 1.84 11.13
CA CYS A 29 3.89 2.95 11.34
C CYS A 29 3.87 3.25 12.85
N SER A 30 4.75 4.12 13.31
CA SER A 30 4.93 4.41 14.74
C SER A 30 3.94 5.43 15.31
N GLY A 31 3.19 6.13 14.45
CA GLY A 31 2.19 7.13 14.84
C GLY A 31 0.79 6.80 14.33
N SER A 32 -0.22 7.23 15.08
CA SER A 32 -1.62 7.23 14.63
C SER A 32 -1.90 8.54 13.89
N TYR A 33 -1.81 8.52 12.56
CA TYR A 33 -2.24 9.65 11.72
C TYR A 33 -3.77 9.87 11.76
N LEU A 34 -4.51 8.91 12.35
CA LEU A 34 -5.96 8.96 12.46
C LEU A 34 -6.37 10.09 13.40
N ASN A 35 -7.39 10.84 12.98
CA ASN A 35 -7.91 12.00 13.67
C ASN A 35 -9.42 12.13 13.42
N GLN A 36 -10.04 13.21 13.90
CA GLN A 36 -11.48 13.43 13.72
C GLN A 36 -11.92 13.55 12.25
N VAL A 37 -11.04 13.97 11.35
CA VAL A 37 -11.33 14.13 9.91
C VAL A 37 -11.16 12.80 9.17
N ILE A 38 -10.10 12.06 9.48
CA ILE A 38 -9.77 10.75 8.91
C ILE A 38 -9.71 9.75 10.06
N GLY A 39 -10.86 9.20 10.42
CA GLY A 39 -10.98 8.18 11.46
C GLY A 39 -10.77 6.76 10.94
N GLU A 40 -10.82 5.80 11.86
CA GLU A 40 -10.72 4.37 11.56
C GLU A 40 -11.73 3.90 10.51
N ASP A 41 -12.95 4.43 10.54
CA ASP A 41 -14.00 4.13 9.57
C ASP A 41 -13.61 4.49 8.13
N TRP A 42 -12.89 5.60 7.95
CA TRP A 42 -12.39 6.01 6.63
C TRP A 42 -11.32 5.07 6.13
N ARG A 43 -10.37 4.71 7.00
CA ARG A 43 -9.34 3.71 6.69
C ARG A 43 -9.97 2.35 6.37
N LEU A 44 -10.98 1.92 7.12
CA LEU A 44 -11.69 0.66 6.89
C LEU A 44 -12.42 0.65 5.53
N LYS A 45 -13.07 1.75 5.15
CA LYS A 45 -13.72 1.88 3.84
C LYS A 45 -12.72 1.76 2.69
N VAL A 46 -11.57 2.44 2.80
CA VAL A 46 -10.50 2.35 1.80
C VAL A 46 -9.90 0.95 1.74
N CYS A 47 -9.69 0.31 2.89
CA CYS A 47 -9.23 -1.08 2.97
C CYS A 47 -10.18 -2.02 2.22
N LYS A 48 -11.48 -1.99 2.54
CA LYS A 48 -12.50 -2.79 1.84
C LYS A 48 -12.52 -2.50 0.35
N TRP A 49 -12.42 -1.22 -0.04
CA TRP A 49 -12.40 -0.83 -1.45
C TRP A 49 -11.15 -1.37 -2.18
N ALA A 50 -9.97 -1.32 -1.56
CA ALA A 50 -8.74 -1.87 -2.13
C ALA A 50 -8.85 -3.37 -2.39
N TYR A 51 -9.41 -4.14 -1.45
CA TYR A 51 -9.68 -5.56 -1.65
C TYR A 51 -10.70 -5.80 -2.77
N ASN A 52 -11.78 -5.02 -2.84
CA ASN A 52 -12.76 -5.14 -3.92
C ASN A 52 -12.15 -4.87 -5.30
N VAL A 53 -11.26 -3.87 -5.42
CA VAL A 53 -10.54 -3.58 -6.67
C VAL A 53 -9.64 -4.75 -7.03
N VAL A 54 -8.78 -5.19 -6.12
CA VAL A 54 -7.82 -6.28 -6.35
C VAL A 54 -8.53 -7.59 -6.71
N ASP A 55 -9.61 -7.93 -6.01
CA ASP A 55 -10.42 -9.12 -6.29
C ASP A 55 -11.16 -9.02 -7.64
N HIS A 56 -11.74 -7.85 -7.98
CA HIS A 56 -12.44 -7.65 -9.26
C HIS A 56 -11.54 -7.85 -10.48
N PHE A 57 -10.26 -7.47 -10.38
CA PHE A 57 -9.29 -7.63 -11.44
C PHE A 57 -8.37 -8.85 -11.26
N GLU A 58 -8.71 -9.76 -10.34
CA GLU A 58 -8.02 -11.04 -10.12
C GLU A 58 -6.51 -10.92 -9.80
N PHE A 59 -6.13 -9.85 -9.11
CA PHE A 59 -4.78 -9.69 -8.57
C PHE A 59 -4.60 -10.49 -7.27
N ASP A 60 -3.35 -10.70 -6.87
CA ASP A 60 -3.07 -11.26 -5.55
C ASP A 60 -3.54 -10.31 -4.45
N ARG A 61 -4.24 -10.83 -3.44
CA ARG A 61 -4.72 -10.06 -2.28
C ARG A 61 -3.60 -9.38 -1.50
N ASN A 62 -2.36 -9.87 -1.63
CA ASN A 62 -1.18 -9.19 -1.11
C ASN A 62 -1.06 -7.75 -1.64
N ALA A 63 -1.47 -7.47 -2.89
CA ALA A 63 -1.47 -6.11 -3.44
C ALA A 63 -2.35 -5.15 -2.64
N ALA A 64 -3.51 -5.59 -2.15
CA ALA A 64 -4.35 -4.77 -1.29
C ALA A 64 -3.67 -4.49 0.06
N THR A 65 -3.02 -5.50 0.65
CA THR A 65 -2.27 -5.34 1.91
C THR A 65 -1.12 -4.35 1.75
N MET A 66 -0.35 -4.48 0.66
CA MET A 66 0.74 -3.57 0.33
C MET A 66 0.26 -2.14 0.08
N ALA A 67 -0.86 -1.96 -0.64
CA ALA A 67 -1.46 -0.65 -0.88
C ALA A 67 -1.83 0.05 0.45
N ILE A 68 -2.42 -0.68 1.40
CA ILE A 68 -2.77 -0.12 2.71
C ILE A 68 -1.51 0.20 3.54
N SER A 69 -0.48 -0.65 3.49
CA SER A 69 0.81 -0.35 4.12
C SER A 69 1.45 0.93 3.57
N TYR A 70 1.41 1.14 2.25
CA TYR A 70 1.91 2.37 1.62
C TYR A 70 1.11 3.60 2.06
N LEU A 71 -0.22 3.49 2.06
CA LEU A 71 -1.10 4.55 2.51
C LEU A 71 -0.83 4.95 3.96
N ASP A 72 -0.78 3.98 4.87
CA ASP A 72 -0.55 4.23 6.28
C ASP A 72 0.79 4.95 6.53
N ARG A 73 1.86 4.49 5.87
CA ARG A 73 3.19 5.09 5.96
C ARG A 73 3.23 6.51 5.39
N PHE A 74 2.60 6.72 4.23
CA PHE A 74 2.50 8.04 3.62
C PHE A 74 1.76 9.01 4.55
N MET A 75 0.60 8.61 5.07
CA MET A 75 -0.21 9.43 5.96
C MET A 75 0.50 9.74 7.28
N ASN A 76 1.18 8.76 7.87
CA ASN A 76 1.98 8.97 9.08
C ASN A 76 3.12 9.95 8.86
N SER A 77 3.81 9.85 7.71
CA SER A 77 4.87 10.79 7.34
C SER A 77 4.31 12.21 7.14
N THR A 78 3.21 12.35 6.38
CA THR A 78 2.57 13.65 6.14
C THR A 78 2.07 14.29 7.45
N TYR A 79 1.45 13.50 8.32
CA TYR A 79 0.98 13.97 9.63
C TYR A 79 2.13 14.43 10.52
N SER A 80 3.23 13.66 10.55
CA SER A 80 4.43 13.99 11.33
C SER A 80 5.14 15.27 10.84
N SER A 81 4.96 15.63 9.57
CA SER A 81 5.40 16.92 9.01
C SER A 81 4.47 18.09 9.32
N GLY A 82 3.37 17.87 10.07
CA GLY A 82 2.38 18.90 10.42
C GLY A 82 1.39 19.26 9.31
N LEU A 83 1.43 18.53 8.18
CA LEU A 83 0.51 18.77 7.06
C LEU A 83 -0.85 18.13 7.33
N HIS A 84 -1.89 18.92 7.15
CA HIS A 84 -3.27 18.45 7.31
C HIS A 84 -3.77 17.80 6.02
N VAL A 85 -4.14 16.52 6.11
CA VAL A 85 -4.66 15.77 4.96
C VAL A 85 -6.19 15.89 4.92
N SER A 86 -6.70 16.43 3.81
CA SER A 86 -8.15 16.45 3.55
C SER A 86 -8.65 15.06 3.15
N LYS A 87 -9.96 14.80 3.32
CA LYS A 87 -10.59 13.53 2.87
C LYS A 87 -10.34 13.24 1.38
N LYS A 88 -10.34 14.29 0.55
CA LYS A 88 -10.07 14.17 -0.89
C LYS A 88 -8.62 13.78 -1.16
N CYS A 89 -7.67 14.38 -0.44
CA CYS A 89 -6.27 14.00 -0.52
C CYS A 89 -6.08 12.54 -0.07
N PHE A 90 -6.71 12.14 1.05
CA PHE A 90 -6.68 10.77 1.55
C PHE A 90 -7.16 9.74 0.50
N GLN A 91 -8.27 10.02 -0.16
CA GLN A 91 -8.79 9.17 -1.24
C GLN A 91 -7.86 9.12 -2.45
N LEU A 92 -7.29 10.27 -2.86
CA LEU A 92 -6.36 10.32 -3.98
C LEU A 92 -5.09 9.51 -3.69
N SER A 93 -4.52 9.68 -2.51
CA SER A 93 -3.36 8.90 -2.05
C SER A 93 -3.69 7.40 -2.01
N ALA A 94 -4.88 7.02 -1.54
CA ALA A 94 -5.30 5.62 -1.55
C ALA A 94 -5.32 5.02 -2.96
N ILE A 95 -5.83 5.75 -3.96
CA ILE A 95 -5.85 5.31 -5.35
C ILE A 95 -4.43 5.17 -5.89
N ALA A 96 -3.55 6.14 -5.63
CA ALA A 96 -2.14 6.08 -6.04
C ALA A 96 -1.41 4.89 -5.39
N CYS A 97 -1.61 4.65 -4.08
CA CYS A 97 -1.02 3.51 -3.38
C CYS A 97 -1.48 2.16 -3.95
N ILE A 98 -2.75 2.04 -4.38
CA ILE A 98 -3.24 0.83 -5.08
C ILE A 98 -2.54 0.67 -6.43
N LEU A 99 -2.39 1.75 -7.20
CA LEU A 99 -1.68 1.71 -8.48
C LEU A 99 -0.24 1.22 -8.29
N ILE A 100 0.47 1.80 -7.33
CA ILE A 100 1.86 1.44 -7.00
C ILE A 100 1.94 -0.03 -6.57
N ALA A 101 1.07 -0.47 -5.64
CA ALA A 101 1.07 -1.85 -5.18
C ALA A 101 0.80 -2.84 -6.32
N ILE A 102 -0.09 -2.51 -7.25
CA ILE A 102 -0.37 -3.36 -8.41
C ILE A 102 0.82 -3.40 -9.38
N LYS A 103 1.50 -2.27 -9.61
CA LYS A 103 2.72 -2.19 -10.42
C LYS A 103 3.87 -3.02 -9.82
N VAL A 104 4.01 -2.99 -8.48
CA VAL A 104 5.08 -3.71 -7.75
C VAL A 104 4.78 -5.20 -7.63
N GLU A 105 3.55 -5.57 -7.25
CA GLU A 105 3.19 -6.96 -6.98
C GLU A 105 3.01 -7.78 -8.25
N GLY A 106 2.67 -7.13 -9.39
CA GLY A 106 2.90 -7.59 -10.78
C GLY A 106 2.35 -8.95 -11.22
N ARG A 107 1.91 -9.80 -10.30
CA ARG A 107 1.47 -11.18 -10.53
C ARG A 107 -0.04 -11.18 -10.66
N LYS A 108 -0.48 -11.26 -11.90
CA LYS A 108 -1.87 -11.59 -12.20
C LYS A 108 -2.05 -13.09 -12.20
N LYS A 109 -3.22 -13.53 -11.73
CA LYS A 109 -3.65 -14.91 -11.93
C LYS A 109 -4.09 -15.14 -13.38
N LYS A 110 -4.68 -14.13 -14.04
CA LYS A 110 -5.01 -13.95 -15.49
C LYS A 110 -5.61 -12.53 -15.69
N GLY A 111 -5.72 -12.00 -16.92
CA GLY A 111 -6.58 -10.81 -17.21
C GLY A 111 -5.93 -9.46 -17.63
N LYS A 112 -6.79 -8.47 -17.95
CA LYS A 112 -6.47 -7.12 -18.51
C LYS A 112 -5.60 -6.26 -17.59
N GLN A 113 -4.65 -5.49 -18.13
CA GLN A 113 -3.85 -4.52 -17.34
C GLN A 113 -4.74 -3.42 -16.79
N ILE A 114 -4.69 -3.21 -15.46
CA ILE A 114 -5.19 -1.98 -14.86
C ILE A 114 -4.25 -0.87 -15.31
N THR A 115 -4.83 0.13 -15.94
CA THR A 115 -4.13 1.36 -16.27
C THR A 115 -4.54 2.45 -15.29
N ILE A 116 -3.79 3.54 -15.27
CA ILE A 116 -4.17 4.73 -14.51
C ILE A 116 -5.56 5.27 -14.90
N TYR A 117 -5.97 5.09 -16.16
CA TYR A 117 -7.29 5.45 -16.66
C TYR A 117 -8.38 4.56 -16.06
N THR A 118 -8.12 3.26 -15.91
CA THR A 118 -9.05 2.33 -15.25
C THR A 118 -9.33 2.75 -13.80
N LEU A 119 -8.30 3.17 -13.06
CA LEU A 119 -8.48 3.68 -11.69
C LEU A 119 -9.20 5.03 -11.65
N ALA A 120 -8.94 5.91 -12.62
CA ALA A 120 -9.68 7.17 -12.77
C ALA A 120 -11.18 6.90 -13.00
N ASP A 121 -11.52 5.93 -13.86
CA ASP A 121 -12.91 5.51 -14.11
C ASP A 121 -13.57 4.93 -12.86
N LEU A 122 -12.85 4.11 -12.09
CA LEU A 122 -13.33 3.55 -10.83
C LEU A 122 -13.55 4.61 -9.74
N SER A 123 -12.85 5.75 -9.85
CA SER A 123 -13.12 6.92 -9.01
C SER A 123 -14.41 7.66 -9.40
N ARG A 124 -15.14 7.21 -10.42
CA ARG A 124 -16.38 7.81 -10.93
C ARG A 124 -16.21 9.29 -11.32
N GLY A 125 -15.06 9.62 -11.89
CA GLY A 125 -14.73 10.98 -12.32
C GLY A 125 -14.31 11.93 -11.19
N VAL A 126 -14.14 11.45 -9.96
CA VAL A 126 -13.64 12.30 -8.84
C VAL A 126 -12.19 12.70 -9.05
N PHE A 127 -11.39 11.81 -9.66
CA PHE A 127 -9.97 12.05 -9.94
C PHE A 127 -9.66 11.76 -11.41
N SER A 128 -8.83 12.63 -12.00
CA SER A 128 -8.30 12.40 -13.34
C SER A 128 -7.04 11.53 -13.28
N ALA A 129 -6.70 10.88 -14.39
CA ALA A 129 -5.46 10.15 -14.52
C ALA A 129 -4.23 11.03 -14.20
N GLU A 130 -4.28 12.32 -14.55
CA GLU A 130 -3.21 13.26 -14.25
C GLU A 130 -3.05 13.53 -12.75
N SER A 131 -4.16 13.69 -12.01
CA SER A 131 -4.11 13.84 -10.56
C SER A 131 -3.55 12.59 -9.86
N ILE A 132 -3.90 11.40 -10.37
CA ILE A 132 -3.37 10.13 -9.84
C ILE A 132 -1.87 10.03 -10.12
N ARG A 133 -1.42 10.42 -11.33
CA ARG A 133 0.00 10.39 -11.71
C ARG A 133 0.83 11.29 -10.81
N LYS A 134 0.38 12.53 -10.61
CA LYS A 134 1.06 13.49 -9.72
C LYS A 134 1.12 13.06 -8.26
N MET A 135 0.20 12.22 -7.81
CA MET A 135 0.22 11.65 -6.46
C MET A 135 1.11 10.40 -6.36
N GLU A 136 1.37 9.73 -7.48
CA GLU A 136 2.23 8.55 -7.55
C GLU A 136 3.73 8.91 -7.53
N GLU A 137 4.10 10.06 -8.10
CA GLU A 137 5.46 10.61 -8.15
C GLU A 137 5.93 11.19 -6.81
#